data_AF-A0A3D4XX79-F1
#
_entry.id   AF-A0A3D4XX79-F1
#
_cell.length_a   1.000
_cell.length_b   1.000
_cell.length_c   1.000
_cell.angle_alpha   90.00
_cell.angle_beta   90.00
_cell.angle_gamma   90.00
#
_symmetry.space_group_name_H-M   'P 1'
#
loop_
_entity.id
_entity.type
_entity.pdbx_description
1 polymer ?
#
loop_
_entity_poly.entity_id
_entity_poly.type
_entity_poly.pdbx_seq_one_letter_code
_entity_poly.pdbx_strand_id
1 'polypeptide(L)'
;MNSNNEMKRHQRVLQCLSSLPRKIMTVHELDNVPEFILHDICDENCFNILRAAYFVDNPDFNQLKGVAGFCRDEVQEKGDTLWENPEQFSAFMDESPFNKKVREIFIESVKGNNHMHEHIVSEIAPQLNFKNPAWCNWDLKHYNYGLIIYEKANLSDDVFDEHFINTLYLLGFCAIR
;
A
#
# COMPACT_ATOMS: atom_id res chain seq x y z
N MET A 1 -9.96 14.04 19.48
CA MET A 1 -11.30 13.52 19.10
C MET A 1 -12.00 13.03 20.37
N ASN A 2 -13.29 12.65 20.32
CA ASN A 2 -13.97 12.12 21.51
C ASN A 2 -13.46 10.68 21.78
N SER A 3 -13.05 10.33 23.00
CA SER A 3 -12.38 9.05 23.33
C SER A 3 -13.13 7.80 22.82
N ASN A 4 -14.47 7.85 22.79
CA ASN A 4 -15.31 6.76 22.29
C ASN A 4 -15.16 6.52 20.76
N ASN A 5 -14.87 7.57 19.98
CA ASN A 5 -14.66 7.45 18.53
C ASN A 5 -13.29 6.85 18.21
N GLU A 6 -12.26 7.22 18.98
CA GLU A 6 -10.92 6.64 18.84
C GLU A 6 -10.91 5.14 19.16
N MET A 7 -11.60 4.74 20.23
CA MET A 7 -11.74 3.33 20.59
C MET A 7 -12.46 2.51 19.50
N LYS A 8 -13.54 3.05 18.91
CA LYS A 8 -14.24 2.40 17.79
C LYS A 8 -13.35 2.27 16.56
N ARG A 9 -12.57 3.30 16.22
CA ARG A 9 -11.61 3.23 15.10
C ARG A 9 -10.53 2.20 15.36
N HIS A 10 -9.98 2.16 16.57
CA HIS A 10 -8.98 1.17 16.97
C HIS A 10 -9.51 -0.27 16.81
N GLN A 11 -10.73 -0.53 17.27
CA GLN A 11 -11.37 -1.84 17.10
C GLN A 11 -11.50 -2.22 15.62
N ARG A 12 -11.88 -1.28 14.75
CA ARG A 12 -11.97 -1.52 13.30
C ARG A 12 -10.62 -1.80 12.66
N VAL A 13 -9.58 -1.05 13.03
CA VAL A 13 -8.20 -1.31 12.59
C VAL A 13 -7.81 -2.73 13.00
N LEU A 14 -7.94 -3.10 14.28
CA LEU A 14 -7.60 -4.45 14.75
C LEU A 14 -8.41 -5.55 14.06
N GLN A 15 -9.69 -5.33 13.80
CA GLN A 15 -10.54 -6.27 13.06
C GLN A 15 -10.05 -6.44 11.61
N CYS A 16 -9.76 -5.35 10.91
CA CYS A 16 -9.17 -5.38 9.57
C CYS A 16 -7.87 -6.19 9.60
N LEU A 17 -6.90 -5.78 10.43
CA LEU A 17 -5.57 -6.40 10.47
C LEU A 17 -5.59 -7.88 10.87
N SER A 18 -6.42 -8.27 11.82
CA SER A 18 -6.53 -9.66 12.26
C SER A 18 -7.19 -10.58 11.21
N SER A 19 -7.98 -10.01 10.30
CA SER A 19 -8.62 -10.76 9.21
C SER A 19 -7.75 -10.91 7.97
N LEU A 20 -6.80 -9.99 7.73
CA LEU A 20 -5.97 -9.94 6.53
C LEU A 20 -5.22 -11.24 6.25
N PRO A 21 -4.52 -11.90 7.20
CA PRO A 21 -3.83 -13.15 6.90
C PRO A 21 -4.74 -14.22 6.32
N ARG A 22 -5.95 -14.37 6.86
CA ARG A 22 -6.94 -15.34 6.35
C ARG A 22 -7.42 -14.94 4.96
N LYS A 23 -7.73 -13.66 4.73
CA LYS A 23 -8.17 -13.13 3.43
C LYS A 23 -7.08 -13.28 2.36
N ILE A 24 -5.82 -12.99 2.69
CA ILE A 24 -4.67 -13.20 1.81
C ILE A 24 -4.59 -14.65 1.35
N MET A 25 -4.78 -15.61 2.26
CA MET A 25 -4.76 -17.03 1.91
C MET A 25 -5.89 -17.45 0.96
N THR A 26 -7.03 -16.74 0.91
CA THR A 26 -8.11 -17.09 -0.04
C THR A 26 -7.83 -16.65 -1.47
N VAL A 27 -6.90 -15.71 -1.67
CA VAL A 27 -6.54 -15.14 -2.99
C VAL A 27 -5.05 -15.30 -3.32
N HIS A 28 -4.32 -16.12 -2.58
CA HIS A 28 -2.85 -16.23 -2.66
C HIS A 28 -2.31 -16.69 -4.01
N GLU A 29 -3.16 -17.25 -4.87
CA GLU A 29 -2.80 -17.66 -6.24
C GLU A 29 -2.81 -16.48 -7.23
N LEU A 30 -3.43 -15.35 -6.86
CA LEU A 30 -3.47 -14.15 -7.68
C LEU A 30 -2.16 -13.36 -7.57
N ASP A 31 -1.79 -12.69 -8.66
CA ASP A 31 -0.55 -11.89 -8.70
C ASP A 31 -0.71 -10.52 -8.04
N ASN A 32 -1.95 -10.09 -7.80
CA ASN A 32 -2.27 -8.74 -7.38
C ASN A 32 -2.76 -8.63 -5.92
N VAL A 33 -2.46 -9.64 -5.08
CA VAL A 33 -2.77 -9.61 -3.63
C VAL A 33 -2.35 -8.30 -2.92
N PRO A 34 -1.20 -7.67 -3.23
CA PRO A 34 -0.85 -6.38 -2.65
C PRO A 34 -1.93 -5.29 -2.85
N GLU A 35 -2.64 -5.30 -3.97
CA GLU A 35 -3.71 -4.34 -4.27
C GLU A 35 -4.89 -4.52 -3.30
N PHE A 36 -5.28 -5.78 -3.00
CA PHE A 36 -6.34 -6.08 -2.04
C PHE A 36 -5.98 -5.58 -0.63
N ILE A 37 -4.73 -5.84 -0.21
CA ILE A 37 -4.24 -5.39 1.10
C ILE A 37 -4.25 -3.87 1.17
N LEU A 38 -3.73 -3.18 0.14
CA LEU A 38 -3.71 -1.72 0.10
C LEU A 38 -5.12 -1.14 0.21
N HIS A 39 -6.11 -1.72 -0.48
CA HIS A 39 -7.49 -1.26 -0.39
C HIS A 39 -8.08 -1.38 1.03
N ASP A 40 -7.89 -2.52 1.70
CA ASP A 40 -8.40 -2.74 3.07
C ASP A 40 -7.74 -1.78 4.09
N ILE A 41 -6.43 -1.55 3.98
CA ILE A 41 -5.70 -0.74 4.96
C ILE A 41 -5.88 0.76 4.70
N CYS A 42 -6.05 1.17 3.45
CA CYS A 42 -6.22 2.58 3.09
C CYS A 42 -7.64 3.11 3.32
N ASP A 43 -8.62 2.23 3.57
CA ASP A 43 -10.02 2.61 3.81
C ASP A 43 -10.16 3.69 4.90
N GLU A 44 -11.19 4.52 4.76
CA GLU A 44 -11.53 5.61 5.69
C GLU A 44 -11.77 5.12 7.14
N ASN A 45 -12.20 3.86 7.30
CA ASN A 45 -12.44 3.23 8.59
C ASN A 45 -11.21 2.53 9.18
N CYS A 46 -10.11 2.46 8.43
CA CYS A 46 -8.83 1.90 8.84
C CYS A 46 -7.79 3.04 9.03
N PHE A 47 -6.77 3.15 8.17
CA PHE A 47 -5.75 4.20 8.27
C PHE A 47 -6.10 5.50 7.52
N ASN A 48 -7.25 5.54 6.83
CA ASN A 48 -7.77 6.75 6.20
C ASN A 48 -6.74 7.43 5.28
N ILE A 49 -6.14 6.62 4.41
CA ILE A 49 -5.17 7.04 3.40
C ILE A 49 -5.91 7.47 2.13
N LEU A 50 -5.54 8.61 1.55
CA LEU A 50 -6.12 9.12 0.31
C LEU A 50 -5.48 8.45 -0.91
N ARG A 51 -4.16 8.30 -0.89
CA ARG A 51 -3.36 7.69 -1.96
C ARG A 51 -2.22 6.91 -1.36
N ALA A 52 -1.88 5.77 -1.95
CA ALA A 52 -0.72 4.98 -1.56
C ALA A 52 -0.11 4.30 -2.79
N ALA A 53 1.21 4.30 -2.89
CA ALA A 53 1.95 3.62 -3.95
C ALA A 53 3.02 2.73 -3.29
N TYR A 54 2.92 1.44 -3.56
CA TYR A 54 3.83 0.41 -3.04
C TYR A 54 4.83 -0.02 -4.12
N PHE A 55 6.10 -0.05 -3.74
CA PHE A 55 7.23 -0.40 -4.56
C PHE A 55 8.09 -1.45 -3.88
N VAL A 56 8.80 -2.21 -4.70
CA VAL A 56 9.83 -3.16 -4.26
C VAL A 56 11.15 -2.77 -4.90
N ASP A 57 12.13 -2.50 -4.06
CA ASP A 57 13.53 -2.28 -4.43
C ASP A 57 14.27 -3.61 -4.34
N ASN A 58 14.86 -4.03 -5.46
CA ASN A 58 15.68 -5.22 -5.58
C ASN A 58 17.07 -4.82 -6.08
N PRO A 59 18.06 -4.74 -5.17
CA PRO A 59 19.43 -4.35 -5.53
C PRO A 59 20.14 -5.36 -6.43
N ASP A 60 19.84 -6.65 -6.30
CA ASP A 60 20.50 -7.72 -7.07
C ASP A 60 20.25 -7.57 -8.59
N PHE A 61 19.10 -7.02 -8.96
CA PHE A 61 18.73 -6.70 -10.35
C PHE A 61 18.78 -5.21 -10.66
N ASN A 62 19.29 -4.38 -9.74
CA ASN A 62 19.32 -2.92 -9.84
C ASN A 62 17.96 -2.30 -10.23
N GLN A 63 16.86 -2.75 -9.61
CA GLN A 63 15.51 -2.32 -9.99
C GLN A 63 14.67 -1.87 -8.78
N LEU A 64 13.97 -0.74 -8.93
CA LEU A 64 12.82 -0.35 -8.12
C LEU A 64 11.59 -0.43 -9.01
N LYS A 65 10.65 -1.31 -8.66
CA LYS A 65 9.43 -1.57 -9.43
C LYS A 65 8.20 -1.19 -8.62
N GLY A 66 7.26 -0.48 -9.25
CA GLY A 66 5.93 -0.28 -8.68
C GLY A 66 5.11 -1.57 -8.71
N VAL A 67 4.50 -1.92 -7.58
CA VAL A 67 3.76 -3.16 -7.39
C VAL A 67 2.26 -2.93 -7.34
N ALA A 68 1.81 -1.94 -6.56
CA ALA A 68 0.39 -1.66 -6.38
C ALA A 68 0.15 -0.20 -6.01
N GLY A 69 -0.90 0.39 -6.56
CA GLY A 69 -1.37 1.73 -6.27
C GLY A 69 -2.80 1.74 -5.74
N PHE A 70 -3.06 2.61 -4.78
CA PHE A 70 -4.39 2.92 -4.26
C PHE A 70 -4.67 4.42 -4.41
N CYS A 71 -5.85 4.76 -4.91
CA CYS A 71 -6.37 6.12 -4.93
C CYS A 71 -7.84 6.12 -4.53
N ARG A 72 -8.17 6.82 -3.43
CA ARG A 72 -9.53 6.87 -2.89
C ARG A 72 -10.55 7.37 -3.91
N ASP A 73 -10.16 8.32 -4.75
CA ASP A 73 -11.05 8.92 -5.76
C ASP A 73 -11.47 7.90 -6.85
N GLU A 74 -10.75 6.78 -6.98
CA GLU A 74 -11.03 5.73 -7.97
C GLU A 74 -11.85 4.57 -7.38
N VAL A 75 -11.99 4.49 -6.05
CA VAL A 75 -12.68 3.38 -5.37
C VAL A 75 -14.19 3.44 -5.66
N GLN A 76 -14.71 2.42 -6.34
CA GLN A 76 -16.13 2.31 -6.69
C GLN A 76 -16.96 1.59 -5.62
N GLU A 77 -16.40 0.59 -4.96
CA GLU A 77 -17.06 -0.21 -3.93
C GLU A 77 -16.32 -0.12 -2.59
N LYS A 78 -17.08 0.00 -1.49
CA LYS A 78 -16.56 0.03 -0.12
C LYS A 78 -16.88 -1.29 0.59
N GLY A 79 -15.89 -1.85 1.30
CA GLY A 79 -16.09 -2.97 2.23
C GLY A 79 -15.58 -4.32 1.73
N ASP A 80 -16.11 -5.40 2.31
CA ASP A 80 -15.62 -6.78 2.10
C ASP A 80 -15.89 -7.34 0.68
N THR A 81 -16.63 -6.62 -0.16
CA THR A 81 -17.03 -7.10 -1.51
C THR A 81 -15.83 -7.40 -2.41
N LEU A 82 -14.71 -6.69 -2.21
CA LEU A 82 -13.50 -6.91 -3.01
C LEU A 82 -12.89 -8.30 -2.80
N TRP A 83 -13.05 -8.89 -1.62
CA TRP A 83 -12.55 -10.25 -1.33
C TRP A 83 -13.55 -11.34 -1.71
N GLU A 84 -14.83 -11.00 -1.83
CA GLU A 84 -15.90 -11.91 -2.23
C GLU A 84 -15.90 -12.18 -3.74
N ASN A 85 -15.52 -11.19 -4.54
CA ASN A 85 -15.39 -11.32 -5.99
C ASN A 85 -14.01 -10.84 -6.48
N PRO A 86 -12.94 -11.62 -6.22
CA PRO A 86 -11.59 -11.19 -6.50
C PRO A 86 -11.30 -10.98 -7.99
N GLU A 87 -11.97 -11.71 -8.89
CA GLU A 87 -11.82 -11.52 -10.35
C GLU A 87 -12.32 -10.14 -10.79
N GLN A 88 -13.49 -9.71 -10.28
CA GLN A 88 -14.04 -8.39 -10.56
C GLN A 88 -13.13 -7.29 -10.00
N PHE A 89 -12.59 -7.49 -8.79
CA PHE A 89 -11.66 -6.53 -8.20
C PHE A 89 -10.35 -6.44 -9.00
N SER A 90 -9.76 -7.56 -9.40
CA SER A 90 -8.56 -7.56 -10.25
C SER A 90 -8.80 -6.86 -11.59
N ALA A 91 -9.94 -7.10 -12.24
CA ALA A 91 -10.30 -6.40 -13.47
C ALA A 91 -10.44 -4.87 -13.25
N PHE A 92 -11.04 -4.47 -12.13
CA PHE A 92 -11.10 -3.05 -11.75
C PHE A 92 -9.70 -2.45 -11.54
N MET A 93 -8.81 -3.15 -10.84
CA MET A 93 -7.44 -2.67 -10.58
C MET A 93 -6.58 -2.62 -11.85
N ASP A 94 -6.82 -3.52 -12.80
CA ASP A 94 -6.21 -3.45 -14.12
C ASP A 94 -6.70 -2.23 -14.91
N GLU A 95 -7.91 -1.72 -14.63
CA GLU A 95 -8.47 -0.53 -15.25
C GLU A 95 -8.13 0.78 -14.51
N SER A 96 -7.78 0.70 -13.22
CA SER A 96 -7.45 1.85 -12.35
C SER A 96 -6.29 2.70 -12.93
N PRO A 97 -6.55 3.98 -13.28
CA PRO A 97 -5.52 4.87 -13.81
C PRO A 97 -4.35 5.07 -12.85
N PHE A 98 -4.62 5.23 -11.55
CA PHE A 98 -3.55 5.41 -10.56
C PHE A 98 -2.72 4.14 -10.39
N ASN A 99 -3.35 2.97 -10.25
CA ASN A 99 -2.62 1.70 -10.11
C ASN A 99 -1.72 1.42 -11.31
N LYS A 100 -2.25 1.60 -12.53
CA LYS A 100 -1.47 1.50 -13.77
C LYS A 100 -0.24 2.39 -13.74
N LYS A 101 -0.41 3.67 -13.38
CA LYS A 101 0.70 4.63 -13.30
C LYS A 101 1.75 4.22 -12.28
N VAL A 102 1.34 3.66 -11.14
CA VAL A 102 2.30 3.11 -10.16
C VAL A 102 3.06 1.94 -10.76
N ARG A 103 2.38 0.98 -11.39
CA ARG A 103 2.98 -0.23 -11.98
C ARG A 103 3.88 0.05 -13.20
N GLU A 104 3.69 1.18 -13.88
CA GLU A 104 4.57 1.66 -14.95
C GLU A 104 5.91 2.20 -14.44
N ILE A 105 6.01 2.55 -13.15
CA ILE A 105 7.26 3.04 -12.58
C ILE A 105 8.25 1.88 -12.47
N PHE A 106 9.34 2.06 -13.19
CA PHE A 106 10.49 1.18 -13.18
C PHE A 106 11.75 2.03 -13.29
N ILE A 107 12.50 2.14 -12.20
CA ILE A 107 13.75 2.90 -12.12
C ILE A 107 14.86 2.07 -11.48
N GLU A 108 16.06 2.62 -11.40
CA GLU A 108 17.20 1.93 -10.79
C GLU A 108 17.02 1.75 -9.27
N SER A 109 17.68 0.73 -8.72
CA SER A 109 17.63 0.44 -7.28
C SER A 109 18.15 1.61 -6.45
N VAL A 110 17.42 1.91 -5.36
CA VAL A 110 17.79 2.98 -4.43
C VAL A 110 19.02 2.55 -3.63
N LYS A 111 18.96 1.32 -3.09
CA LYS A 111 20.03 0.72 -2.29
C LYS A 111 21.26 0.35 -3.13
N GLY A 112 21.08 -0.11 -4.37
CA GLY A 112 22.18 -0.45 -5.27
C GLY A 112 23.07 0.74 -5.63
N ASN A 113 22.48 1.94 -5.72
CA ASN A 113 23.16 3.18 -6.11
C ASN A 113 23.51 4.11 -4.93
N ASN A 114 23.33 3.66 -3.69
CA ASN A 114 23.55 4.48 -2.49
C ASN A 114 22.70 5.77 -2.48
N HIS A 115 21.57 5.75 -3.18
CA HIS A 115 20.62 6.86 -3.20
C HIS A 115 19.87 6.93 -1.87
N MET A 116 19.53 8.14 -1.45
CA MET A 116 18.62 8.36 -0.33
C MET A 116 17.18 8.17 -0.80
N HIS A 117 16.35 7.48 0.00
CA HIS A 117 14.94 7.24 -0.35
C HIS A 117 14.20 8.56 -0.55
N GLU A 118 14.58 9.59 0.19
CA GLU A 118 14.07 10.95 0.09
C GLU A 118 14.18 11.52 -1.34
N HIS A 119 15.29 11.25 -2.04
CA HIS A 119 15.48 11.71 -3.42
C HIS A 119 14.53 10.99 -4.37
N ILE A 120 14.37 9.68 -4.21
CA ILE A 120 13.49 8.86 -5.02
C ILE A 120 12.03 9.23 -4.81
N VAL A 121 11.64 9.47 -3.55
CA VAL A 121 10.31 9.98 -3.21
C VAL A 121 10.08 11.35 -3.83
N SER A 122 11.08 12.24 -3.82
CA SER A 122 10.97 13.57 -4.46
C SER A 122 10.82 13.51 -5.99
N GLU A 123 11.30 12.43 -6.62
CA GLU A 123 11.17 12.19 -8.06
C GLU A 123 9.81 11.54 -8.40
N ILE A 124 9.39 10.53 -7.63
CA ILE A 124 8.20 9.73 -7.90
C ILE A 124 6.91 10.43 -7.45
N ALA A 125 6.92 11.06 -6.28
CA ALA A 125 5.70 11.62 -5.68
C ALA A 125 5.01 12.68 -6.57
N PRO A 126 5.74 13.61 -7.24
CA PRO A 126 5.14 14.54 -8.19
C PRO A 126 4.53 13.83 -9.41
N GLN A 127 5.18 12.78 -9.91
CA GLN A 127 4.66 12.01 -11.05
C GLN A 127 3.32 11.36 -10.69
N LEU A 128 3.16 10.89 -9.46
CA LEU A 128 1.92 10.30 -8.96
C LEU A 128 0.93 11.31 -8.37
N ASN A 129 1.18 12.62 -8.52
CA ASN A 129 0.32 13.70 -8.03
C ASN A 129 0.03 13.63 -6.52
N PHE A 130 1.01 13.21 -5.70
CA PHE A 130 0.93 13.39 -4.26
C PHE A 130 1.09 14.88 -3.89
N LYS A 131 0.27 15.38 -2.95
CA LYS A 131 0.34 16.77 -2.48
C LYS A 131 1.18 16.87 -1.21
N ASN A 132 0.95 15.96 -0.27
CA ASN A 132 1.67 15.87 1.00
C ASN A 132 2.14 14.43 1.23
N PRO A 133 3.15 13.96 0.47
CA PRO A 133 3.62 12.59 0.58
C PRO A 133 4.34 12.38 1.92
N ALA A 134 3.93 11.33 2.63
CA ALA A 134 4.74 10.63 3.62
C ALA A 134 5.27 9.34 2.99
N TRP A 135 6.31 8.77 3.58
CA TRP A 135 6.87 7.52 3.08
C TRP A 135 7.49 6.72 4.22
N CYS A 136 7.60 5.41 4.00
CA CYS A 136 8.42 4.54 4.84
C CYS A 136 8.99 3.39 4.01
N ASN A 137 10.07 2.80 4.51
CA ASN A 137 10.68 1.61 3.93
C ASN A 137 10.87 0.53 5.00
N TRP A 138 11.00 -0.71 4.56
CA TRP A 138 11.24 -1.86 5.43
C TRP A 138 11.94 -2.99 4.67
N ASP A 139 12.57 -3.90 5.42
CA ASP A 139 13.24 -5.06 4.83
C ASP A 139 12.23 -6.12 4.37
N LEU A 140 12.47 -6.69 3.20
CA LEU A 140 11.72 -7.81 2.64
C LEU A 140 12.62 -9.06 2.53
N LYS A 141 12.01 -10.20 2.20
CA LYS A 141 12.75 -11.44 1.93
C LYS A 141 13.72 -11.26 0.77
N HIS A 142 14.80 -12.05 0.77
CA HIS A 142 15.82 -12.07 -0.29
C HIS A 142 16.53 -10.73 -0.50
N TYR A 143 16.79 -9.98 0.59
CA TYR A 143 17.48 -8.68 0.54
C TYR A 143 16.79 -7.63 -0.35
N ASN A 144 15.48 -7.79 -0.59
CA ASN A 144 14.64 -6.75 -1.18
C ASN A 144 14.24 -5.74 -0.10
N TYR A 145 13.78 -4.57 -0.54
CA TYR A 145 13.23 -3.54 0.34
C TYR A 145 11.86 -3.10 -0.15
N GLY A 146 10.92 -2.95 0.78
CA GLY A 146 9.63 -2.35 0.51
C GLY A 146 9.73 -0.84 0.64
N LEU A 147 9.08 -0.11 -0.25
CA LEU A 147 8.88 1.33 -0.15
C LEU A 147 7.41 1.63 -0.36
N ILE A 148 6.81 2.39 0.54
CA ILE A 148 5.47 2.93 0.33
C ILE A 148 5.52 4.46 0.42
N ILE A 149 4.87 5.11 -0.55
CA ILE A 149 4.61 6.54 -0.56
C ILE A 149 3.12 6.72 -0.38
N TYR A 150 2.68 7.53 0.57
CA TYR A 150 1.26 7.66 0.90
C TYR A 150 0.88 9.07 1.34
N GLU A 151 -0.40 9.40 1.23
CA GLU A 151 -0.97 10.67 1.68
C GLU A 151 -2.15 10.40 2.59
N LYS A 152 -2.09 10.86 3.84
CA LYS A 152 -3.19 10.76 4.80
C LYS A 152 -4.25 11.81 4.54
N ALA A 153 -5.52 11.48 4.82
CA ALA A 153 -6.60 12.47 4.82
C ALA A 153 -6.45 13.49 5.96
N ASN A 154 -5.83 13.09 7.09
CA ASN A 154 -5.51 13.97 8.20
C ASN A 154 -4.04 13.80 8.60
N LEU A 155 -3.24 14.86 8.42
CA LEU A 155 -1.80 14.85 8.71
C LEU A 155 -1.49 14.75 10.20
N SER A 156 -2.41 15.18 11.08
CA SER A 156 -2.22 15.14 12.54
C SER A 156 -2.67 13.81 13.16
N ASP A 157 -3.06 12.84 12.34
CA ASP A 157 -3.57 11.55 12.80
C ASP A 157 -2.45 10.51 12.79
N ASP A 158 -1.70 10.46 13.90
CA ASP A 158 -0.53 9.60 14.13
C ASP A 158 -0.83 8.39 15.03
N VAL A 159 -2.04 8.32 15.57
CA VAL A 159 -2.44 7.40 16.65
C VAL A 159 -2.17 5.92 16.32
N PHE A 160 -2.20 5.55 15.03
CA PHE A 160 -2.02 4.16 14.59
C PHE A 160 -0.89 3.98 13.58
N ASP A 161 0.09 4.89 13.55
CA ASP A 161 1.19 4.82 12.58
C ASP A 161 2.05 3.56 12.74
N GLU A 162 2.27 3.14 13.98
CA GLU A 162 2.97 1.89 14.26
C GLU A 162 2.20 0.68 13.70
N HIS A 163 0.88 0.65 13.86
CA HIS A 163 0.05 -0.43 13.28
C HIS A 163 0.06 -0.40 11.76
N PHE A 164 0.06 0.79 11.15
CA PHE A 164 0.18 0.93 9.70
C PHE A 164 1.50 0.31 9.22
N ILE A 165 2.63 0.74 9.80
CA ILE A 165 3.96 0.22 9.45
C ILE A 165 4.04 -1.29 9.65
N ASN A 166 3.55 -1.81 10.77
CA ASN A 166 3.55 -3.24 11.06
C ASN A 166 2.73 -4.04 10.04
N THR A 167 1.67 -3.45 9.48
CA THR A 167 0.84 -4.10 8.47
C THR A 167 1.56 -4.22 7.12
N LEU A 168 2.49 -3.30 6.81
CA LEU A 168 3.24 -3.34 5.56
C LEU A 168 4.10 -4.59 5.41
N TYR A 169 4.51 -5.22 6.52
CA TYR A 169 5.19 -6.51 6.49
C TYR A 169 4.34 -7.63 5.87
N LEU A 170 3.00 -7.52 5.88
CA LEU A 170 2.11 -8.47 5.18
C LEU A 170 2.31 -8.42 3.66
N LEU A 171 2.62 -7.26 3.10
CA LEU A 171 2.95 -7.12 1.67
C LEU A 171 4.18 -7.95 1.30
N GLY A 172 5.12 -8.13 2.23
CA GLY A 172 6.31 -8.97 2.05
C GLY A 172 6.05 -10.48 2.01
N PHE A 173 4.83 -10.92 2.31
CA PHE A 173 4.41 -12.32 2.15
C PHE A 173 3.65 -12.55 0.83
N CYS A 174 3.33 -11.50 0.09
CA CYS A 174 2.69 -11.63 -1.21
C CYS A 174 3.72 -12.05 -2.26
N ALA A 175 3.32 -12.90 -3.20
CA ALA A 175 4.12 -13.16 -4.37
C ALA A 175 4.24 -11.85 -5.17
N ILE A 176 5.47 -11.46 -5.49
CA ILE A 176 5.75 -10.33 -6.37
C ILE A 176 6.21 -10.93 -7.69
N ARG A 177 5.43 -10.76 -8.76
CA ARG A 177 5.78 -11.21 -10.11
C ARG A 177 6.06 -10.01 -11.04
#